data_AF-A0A2D6T0T8-F1
#
_entry.id   AF-A0A2D6T0T8-F1
#
_cell.length_a   1.000
_cell.length_b   1.000
_cell.length_c   1.000
_cell.angle_alpha   90.00
_cell.angle_beta   90.00
_cell.angle_gamma   90.00
#
_symmetry.space_group_name_H-M   'P 1'
#
loop_
_entity.id
_entity.type
_entity.pdbx_description
1 polymer ?
#
loop_
_entity_poly.entity_id
_entity_poly.type
_entity_poly.pdbx_seq_one_letter_code
_entity_poly.pdbx_strand_id
1 'polypeptide(L)' 'MTQQRIDMISGLIGAAVLSVFIIGLAESISSGLAGFWGGLPFWVISVCSLALVWYDYWDTSLRRK' A
#
# COMPACT_ATOMS: atom_id res chain seq x y z
N MET A 1 2.75 16.16 22.49
CA MET A 1 1.52 16.14 21.66
C MET A 1 1.80 16.27 20.15
N THR A 2 2.88 16.92 19.74
CA THR A 2 3.26 17.11 18.32
C THR A 2 3.80 15.84 17.64
N GLN A 3 4.59 15.00 18.32
CA GLN A 3 5.23 13.83 17.69
C GLN A 3 4.22 12.80 17.16
N GLN A 4 3.18 12.45 17.94
CA GLN A 4 2.15 11.48 17.52
C GLN A 4 1.35 11.96 16.29
N ARG A 5 1.12 13.27 16.17
CA ARG A 5 0.44 13.86 15.01
C ARG A 5 1.31 13.73 13.76
N ILE A 6 2.62 13.96 13.89
CA ILE A 6 3.58 13.84 12.80
C ILE A 6 3.64 12.38 12.33
N ASP A 7 3.77 11.41 13.24
CA ASP A 7 3.83 9.98 12.91
C ASP A 7 2.56 9.49 12.19
N MET A 8 1.38 9.97 12.63
CA MET A 8 0.11 9.62 12.02
C MET A 8 -0.05 10.19 10.61
N ILE A 9 0.39 11.43 10.39
CA ILE A 9 0.29 12.11 9.09
C ILE A 9 1.34 11.57 8.12
N SER A 10 2.59 11.40 8.56
CA SER A 10 3.67 10.87 7.73
C SER A 10 3.41 9.41 7.35
N GLY A 11 2.92 8.59 8.28
CA GLY A 11 2.50 7.22 8.01
C GLY A 11 1.35 7.15 7.01
N LEU A 12 0.35 8.04 7.12
CA LEU A 12 -0.79 8.07 6.21
C LEU A 12 -0.37 8.48 4.80
N ILE A 13 0.45 9.52 4.68
CA ILE A 13 0.96 9.99 3.39
C ILE A 13 1.82 8.90 2.74
N GLY A 14 2.72 8.26 3.50
CA GLY A 14 3.55 7.17 3.00
C GLY A 14 2.72 5.98 2.50
N ALA A 15 1.76 5.52 3.31
CA ALA A 15 0.86 4.43 2.93
C ALA A 15 0.01 4.78 1.70
N ALA A 16 -0.51 6.01 1.62
CA ALA A 16 -1.32 6.45 0.49
C ALA A 16 -0.52 6.53 -0.82
N VAL A 17 0.67 7.15 -0.81
CA VAL A 17 1.53 7.26 -2.00
C VAL A 17 1.98 5.88 -2.47
N LEU A 18 2.39 5.01 -1.54
CA LEU A 18 2.77 3.63 -1.85
C LEU A 18 1.58 2.85 -2.43
N SER A 19 0.37 3.08 -1.90
CA SER A 19 -0.84 2.42 -2.39
C SER A 19 -1.15 2.79 -3.84
N VAL A 20 -1.13 4.08 -4.16
CA VAL A 20 -1.36 4.58 -5.53
C VAL A 20 -0.29 4.04 -6.48
N PHE A 21 0.97 3.99 -6.05
CA PHE A 21 2.06 3.47 -6.85
C PHE A 21 1.92 1.98 -7.16
N ILE A 22 1.62 1.13 -6.16
CA ILE A 22 1.48 -0.32 -6.36
C ILE A 22 0.27 -0.63 -7.25
N ILE A 23 -0.84 0.08 -7.08
CA ILE A 23 -2.04 -0.10 -7.90
C ILE A 23 -1.76 0.31 -9.35
N GLY A 24 -1.09 1.45 -9.57
CA GLY A 24 -0.69 1.90 -10.90
C GLY A 24 0.30 0.94 -11.58
N LEU A 25 1.24 0.37 -10.81
CA LEU A 25 2.12 -0.69 -11.32
C LEU A 25 1.34 -1.95 -11.71
N ALA A 26 0.36 -2.36 -10.90
CA ALA A 26 -0.43 -3.56 -11.15
C ALA A 26 -1.31 -3.43 -12.40
N GLU A 27 -1.91 -2.26 -12.60
CA GLU A 27 -2.67 -1.96 -13.81
C GLU A 27 -1.77 -1.88 -15.05
N SER A 28 -0.61 -1.23 -14.95
CA SER A 28 0.35 -1.12 -16.05
C SER A 28 0.90 -2.49 -16.50
N ILE A 29 1.21 -3.39 -15.55
CA ILE A 29 1.67 -4.75 -15.88
C ILE A 29 0.54 -5.59 -16.48
N SER A 30 -0.67 -5.47 -15.93
CA SER A 30 -1.83 -6.25 -16.39
C SER A 30 -2.34 -5.82 -17.78
N SER A 31 -2.27 -4.54 -18.11
CA SER A 31 -2.71 -4.00 -19.40
C SER A 31 -1.59 -3.99 -20.45
N GLY A 32 -0.34 -3.83 -20.04
CA GLY A 32 0.80 -3.66 -20.94
C GLY A 32 1.56 -4.96 -21.28
N LEU A 33 2.02 -5.72 -20.28
CA LEU A 33 3.08 -6.72 -20.46
C LEU A 33 2.59 -8.18 -20.44
N ALA A 34 1.67 -8.52 -19.53
CA ALA A 34 1.37 -9.91 -19.21
C ALA A 34 -0.05 -10.34 -19.64
N GLY A 35 -0.89 -9.40 -20.07
CA GLY A 35 -2.33 -9.60 -20.24
C GLY A 35 -3.03 -9.93 -18.92
N PHE A 36 -4.36 -10.08 -18.96
CA PHE A 36 -5.18 -10.28 -17.75
C PHE A 36 -4.74 -11.50 -16.91
N TRP A 37 -4.39 -12.61 -17.57
CA TRP A 37 -3.98 -13.85 -16.90
C TRP A 37 -2.58 -13.80 -16.31
N GLY A 38 -1.64 -13.08 -16.93
CA GLY A 38 -0.30 -12.90 -16.39
C GLY A 38 -0.23 -11.81 -15.31
N GLY A 39 -1.15 -10.84 -15.33
CA GLY A 39 -1.27 -9.81 -14.29
C GLY A 39 -1.92 -10.30 -12.99
N LEU A 40 -2.71 -11.38 -13.05
CA LEU A 40 -3.43 -11.95 -11.90
C LEU A 40 -2.53 -12.35 -10.71
N PRO A 41 -1.41 -13.10 -10.90
CA PRO A 41 -0.50 -13.40 -9.79
C PRO A 41 0.17 -12.14 -9.23
N PHE A 42 0.44 -11.12 -10.05
CA PHE A 42 0.97 -9.84 -9.57
C PHE A 42 -0.05 -9.12 -8.68
N TRP A 43 -1.32 -9.08 -9.10
CA TRP A 43 -2.42 -8.51 -8.32
C TRP A 43 -2.56 -9.15 -6.94
N VAL A 44 -2.44 -10.47 -6.83
CA VAL A 44 -2.49 -11.17 -5.53
C VAL A 44 -1.38 -10.68 -4.60
N ILE A 45 -0.15 -10.56 -5.10
CA ILE A 45 1.00 -10.08 -4.32
C ILE A 45 0.80 -8.60 -3.95
N SER A 46 0.35 -7.77 -4.89
CA SER A 46 0.08 -6.34 -4.67
C SER A 46 -0.95 -6.13 -3.56
N VAL A 47 -2.06 -6.87 -3.58
CA VAL A 47 -3.11 -6.77 -2.55
C VAL A 47 -2.59 -7.24 -1.19
N CYS A 48 -1.85 -8.34 -1.13
CA CYS A 48 -1.22 -8.80 0.10
C CYS A 48 -0.25 -7.76 0.69
N SER A 49 0.58 -7.14 -0.16
CA SER A 49 1.51 -6.10 0.26
C SER A 49 0.78 -4.85 0.77
N LEU A 50 -0.28 -4.41 0.07
CA LEU A 50 -1.11 -3.28 0.51
C LEU A 50 -1.77 -3.55 1.86
N ALA A 51 -2.29 -4.76 2.08
CA ALA A 51 -2.85 -5.15 3.37
C ALA A 51 -1.82 -5.06 4.50
N LEU A 52 -0.57 -5.47 4.25
CA LEU A 52 0.52 -5.34 5.21
C LEU A 52 0.90 -3.89 5.49
N VAL A 53 0.94 -3.03 4.47
CA VAL A 53 1.24 -1.60 4.63
C VAL A 53 0.19 -0.91 5.50
N TRP A 54 -1.09 -1.20 5.26
CA TRP A 54 -2.17 -0.66 6.08
C TRP A 54 -2.22 -1.26 7.49
N TYR A 55 -1.85 -2.53 7.63
CA TYR A 55 -1.70 -3.16 8.94
C TYR A 55 -0.55 -2.52 9.74
N ASP A 56 0.60 -2.28 9.11
CA ASP A 56 1.76 -1.62 9.73
C ASP A 56 1.42 -0.18 10.15
N TYR A 57 0.71 0.56 9.30
CA TYR A 57 0.19 1.88 9.65
C TYR A 57 -0.76 1.82 10.86
N TRP A 58 -1.67 0.85 10.89
CA TRP A 58 -2.58 0.68 12.01
C TRP A 58 -1.84 0.30 13.31
N ASP A 59 -0.91 -0.63 13.26
CA ASP A 59 -0.15 -1.09 14.42
C ASP A 59 0.74 0.03 14.98
N THR A 60 1.45 0.74 14.09
CA THR A 60 2.40 1.79 14.47
C THR A 60 1.71 3.09 14.89
N SER A 61 0.67 3.54 14.17
CA SER A 61 0.04 4.84 14.40
C SER A 61 -1.21 4.79 15.28
N LEU A 62 -1.96 3.68 15.32
CA LEU A 62 -3.24 3.59 16.04
C LEU A 62 -3.20 2.66 17.26
N ARG A 63 -2.42 1.57 17.21
CA ARG A 63 -2.38 0.57 18.29
C ARG A 63 -1.39 0.88 19.42
N ARG A 64 -0.52 1.89 19.27
CA ARG A 64 0.27 2.44 20.38
C ARG A 64 -0.61 3.29 21.31
N LYS A 65 -1.45 2.62 22.08
CA LYS A 65 -2.05 3.11 23.34
C LYS A 65 -1.90 2.05 24.41
#